data_AF-A0A851J1E4-F1
#
_entry.id   AF-A0A851J1E4-F1
#
_cell.length_a   1.000
_cell.length_b   1.000
_cell.length_c   1.000
_cell.angle_alpha   90.00
_cell.angle_beta   90.00
_cell.angle_gamma   90.00
#
_symmetry.space_group_name_H-M   'P 1'
#
loop_
_entity.id
_entity.type
_entity.pdbx_description
1 polymer ?
#
loop_
_entity_poly.entity_id
_entity_poly.type
_entity_poly.pdbx_seq_one_letter_code
_entity_poly.pdbx_strand_id
1 'polypeptide(L)'
;MKKLFFTLTVLLMGVVACSKSGKDEKKETKETEIKQEVNKTTAVSSSSIKSESSYETQILERMEAVKKEIQPALDSGVTADMNNAIQKLGDSWEAEMKKVYELLLSKLSENEKAKLQKEQEEWIKKVKEDVEKSTEESEGGTISGTLGGNAWASGIEKRTLELAKRYDLLNNK
;
A
#
# COMPACT_ATOMS: atom_id res chain seq x y z
N MET A 1 27.66 15.61 11.49
CA MET A 1 27.79 16.01 10.07
C MET A 1 28.96 15.26 9.45
N LYS A 2 28.69 14.41 8.45
CA LYS A 2 29.55 14.05 7.32
C LYS A 2 28.87 12.86 6.60
N LYS A 3 28.01 13.19 5.63
CA LYS A 3 27.48 12.21 4.67
C LYS A 3 28.50 12.14 3.53
N LEU A 4 29.14 10.99 3.38
CA LEU A 4 30.03 10.72 2.25
C LEU A 4 29.16 10.40 1.04
N PHE A 5 29.14 11.28 0.06
CA PHE A 5 28.51 11.06 -1.23
C PHE A 5 29.50 10.34 -2.15
N PHE A 6 29.28 9.05 -2.41
CA PHE A 6 29.96 8.34 -3.49
C PHE A 6 29.11 8.49 -4.76
N THR A 7 29.47 9.46 -5.60
CA THR A 7 28.99 9.57 -6.97
C THR A 7 29.67 8.50 -7.81
N LEU A 8 28.95 7.45 -8.18
CA LEU A 8 29.41 6.47 -9.16
C LEU A 8 28.85 6.82 -10.54
N THR A 9 29.78 7.13 -11.42
CA THR A 9 29.63 7.65 -12.77
C THR A 9 28.86 6.72 -13.71
N VAL A 10 28.00 7.36 -14.51
CA VAL A 10 27.36 6.87 -15.73
C VAL A 10 28.37 6.19 -16.65
N LEU A 11 28.09 4.95 -17.03
CA LEU A 11 28.76 4.25 -18.13
C LEU A 11 27.71 3.91 -19.19
N LEU A 12 27.49 4.86 -20.11
CA LEU A 12 26.77 4.64 -21.36
C LEU A 12 27.71 3.89 -22.32
N MET A 13 27.55 2.57 -22.38
CA MET A 13 27.93 1.73 -23.52
C MET A 13 26.59 1.40 -24.22
N GLY A 14 26.34 1.63 -25.49
CA GLY A 14 27.21 1.78 -26.66
C GLY A 14 26.40 1.13 -27.78
N VAL A 15 25.73 1.94 -28.60
CA VAL A 15 24.97 1.47 -29.75
C VAL A 15 25.95 1.01 -30.83
N VAL A 16 25.89 -0.27 -31.19
CA VAL A 16 26.58 -0.79 -32.39
C VAL A 16 25.52 -1.28 -33.35
N ALA A 17 25.36 -0.49 -34.40
CA ALA A 17 24.63 -0.77 -35.62
C ALA A 17 25.52 -1.52 -36.62
N CYS A 18 24.95 -2.54 -37.29
CA CYS A 18 25.23 -3.06 -38.65
C CYS A 18 24.74 -4.53 -38.69
N SER A 19 24.15 -5.10 -39.74
CA SER A 19 23.87 -4.64 -41.09
C SER A 19 22.86 -5.61 -41.76
N LYS A 20 21.97 -5.03 -42.57
CA LYS A 20 21.41 -5.50 -43.86
C LYS A 20 21.15 -7.01 -44.09
N SER A 21 19.87 -7.33 -44.30
CA SER A 21 19.43 -8.08 -45.49
C SER A 21 18.07 -7.51 -45.93
N GLY A 22 17.99 -7.03 -47.16
CA GLY A 22 16.82 -6.37 -47.73
C GLY A 22 15.86 -7.35 -48.41
N LYS A 23 14.59 -6.97 -48.44
CA LYS A 23 13.70 -7.20 -49.59
C LYS A 23 12.58 -6.16 -49.55
N ASP A 24 12.40 -5.51 -50.70
CA ASP A 24 11.58 -4.33 -50.97
C ASP A 24 10.05 -4.58 -51.02
N GLU A 25 9.36 -3.43 -51.08
CA GLU A 25 7.94 -3.15 -51.42
C GLU A 25 6.93 -3.23 -50.25
N LYS A 26 6.07 -2.24 -49.96
CA LYS A 26 5.58 -1.09 -50.74
C LYS A 26 5.03 0.00 -49.78
N LYS A 27 5.27 1.24 -50.19
CA LYS A 27 4.90 2.56 -49.68
C LYS A 27 3.38 2.83 -49.68
N GLU A 28 2.83 3.45 -48.63
CA GLU A 28 1.98 4.65 -48.78
C GLU A 28 1.88 5.45 -47.47
N THR A 29 2.23 6.73 -47.59
CA THR A 29 2.09 7.82 -46.63
C THR A 29 0.71 8.44 -46.76
N LYS A 30 0.01 8.72 -45.66
CA LYS A 30 -0.82 9.93 -45.56
C LYS A 30 -0.86 10.46 -44.12
N GLU A 31 -0.27 11.64 -43.97
CA GLU A 31 -0.48 12.58 -42.88
C GLU A 31 -1.51 13.59 -43.38
N THR A 32 -2.53 13.91 -42.57
CA THR A 32 -3.22 15.21 -42.65
C THR A 32 -3.85 15.50 -41.28
N GLU A 33 -3.26 16.45 -40.55
CA GLU A 33 -3.94 17.26 -39.53
C GLU A 33 -5.16 17.98 -40.15
N ILE A 34 -6.21 18.30 -39.38
CA ILE A 34 -6.71 19.68 -39.13
C ILE A 34 -7.76 19.65 -37.98
N LYS A 35 -7.34 20.19 -36.83
CA LYS A 35 -7.97 21.19 -35.92
C LYS A 35 -9.47 21.13 -35.51
N GLN A 36 -9.62 21.15 -34.17
CA GLN A 36 -10.54 21.93 -33.30
C GLN A 36 -11.95 22.29 -33.79
N GLU A 37 -12.97 21.97 -32.98
CA GLU A 37 -13.78 23.02 -32.32
C GLU A 37 -14.54 22.49 -31.08
N VAL A 38 -14.54 23.33 -30.05
CA VAL A 38 -15.24 23.22 -28.77
C VAL A 38 -16.65 23.77 -28.93
N ASN A 39 -17.70 23.08 -28.44
CA ASN A 39 -18.86 23.80 -27.89
C ASN A 39 -19.71 22.97 -26.92
N LYS A 40 -19.57 23.32 -25.63
CA LYS A 40 -20.64 23.71 -24.69
C LYS A 40 -21.73 22.69 -24.31
N THR A 41 -21.49 22.10 -23.15
CA THR A 41 -22.34 22.10 -21.94
C THR A 41 -23.86 22.10 -22.12
N THR A 42 -24.52 21.03 -21.66
CA THR A 42 -25.68 21.14 -20.77
C THR A 42 -25.71 19.94 -19.82
N ALA A 43 -25.97 20.26 -18.56
CA ALA A 43 -26.00 19.41 -17.40
C ALA A 43 -26.88 18.16 -17.53
N VAL A 44 -26.35 17.03 -17.08
CA VAL A 44 -27.07 16.20 -16.10
C VAL A 44 -26.17 16.13 -14.88
N SER A 45 -26.46 17.03 -13.96
CA SER A 45 -26.15 16.89 -12.55
C SER A 45 -26.83 15.61 -12.05
N SER A 46 -26.20 14.46 -12.22
CA SER A 46 -26.38 13.36 -11.30
C SER A 46 -25.33 13.51 -10.21
N SER A 47 -25.51 14.55 -9.38
CA SER A 47 -25.07 14.46 -8.00
C SER A 47 -25.88 13.33 -7.36
N SER A 48 -25.52 12.08 -7.68
CA SER A 48 -25.64 11.04 -6.70
C SER A 48 -24.78 11.54 -5.55
N ILE A 49 -25.42 12.09 -4.53
CA ILE A 49 -24.83 12.12 -3.20
C ILE A 49 -24.62 10.64 -2.86
N LYS A 50 -23.53 10.05 -3.38
CA LYS A 50 -22.87 8.99 -2.65
C LYS A 50 -22.55 9.68 -1.34
N SER A 51 -23.21 9.28 -0.26
CA SER A 51 -22.58 9.47 1.04
C SER A 51 -21.18 8.91 0.85
N GLU A 52 -20.15 9.75 0.91
CA GLU A 52 -18.79 9.25 0.80
C GLU A 52 -18.65 8.18 1.88
N SER A 53 -18.35 6.95 1.48
CA SER A 53 -18.14 5.84 2.40
C SER A 53 -17.05 6.24 3.39
N SER A 54 -17.22 5.89 4.67
CA SER A 54 -16.21 6.19 5.69
C SER A 54 -14.83 5.68 5.27
N TYR A 55 -13.77 6.32 5.72
CA TYR A 55 -12.41 5.90 5.38
C TYR A 55 -12.12 4.49 5.89
N GLU A 56 -12.69 4.09 7.04
CA GLU A 56 -12.67 2.71 7.52
C GLU A 56 -13.24 1.74 6.48
N THR A 57 -14.41 2.04 5.91
CA THR A 57 -15.07 1.20 4.90
C THR A 57 -14.19 1.08 3.65
N GLN A 58 -13.57 2.18 3.22
CA GLN A 58 -12.69 2.17 2.06
C GLN A 58 -11.41 1.34 2.28
N ILE A 59 -10.84 1.38 3.49
CA ILE A 59 -9.70 0.51 3.85
C ILE A 59 -10.13 -0.96 3.79
N LEU A 60 -11.28 -1.30 4.37
CA LEU A 60 -11.79 -2.68 4.35
C LEU A 60 -11.99 -3.19 2.92
N GLU A 61 -12.56 -2.40 2.03
CA GLU A 61 -12.70 -2.77 0.60
C GLU A 61 -11.34 -3.06 -0.06
N ARG A 62 -10.31 -2.26 0.21
CA ARG A 62 -8.95 -2.51 -0.31
C ARG A 62 -8.34 -3.77 0.28
N MET A 63 -8.51 -4.00 1.59
CA MET A 63 -7.95 -5.17 2.26
C MET A 63 -8.68 -6.47 1.91
N GLU A 64 -9.96 -6.42 1.53
CA GLU A 64 -10.66 -7.59 0.98
C GLU A 64 -10.07 -8.04 -0.37
N ALA A 65 -9.58 -7.12 -1.21
CA ALA A 65 -8.87 -7.49 -2.42
C ALA A 65 -7.54 -8.21 -2.10
N VAL A 66 -6.79 -7.72 -1.10
CA VAL A 66 -5.55 -8.35 -0.64
C VAL A 66 -5.82 -9.75 -0.07
N LYS A 67 -6.85 -9.90 0.77
CA LYS A 67 -7.25 -11.21 1.35
C LYS A 67 -7.57 -12.23 0.26
N LYS A 68 -8.35 -11.84 -0.76
CA LYS A 68 -8.66 -12.71 -1.90
C LYS A 68 -7.41 -13.10 -2.69
N GLU A 69 -6.47 -12.18 -2.85
CA GLU A 69 -5.23 -12.42 -3.59
C GLU A 69 -4.33 -13.43 -2.88
N ILE A 70 -4.21 -13.34 -1.55
CA ILE A 70 -3.31 -14.21 -0.78
C ILE A 70 -3.90 -15.58 -0.43
N GLN A 71 -5.24 -15.75 -0.53
CA GLN A 71 -5.93 -16.97 -0.11
C GLN A 71 -5.36 -18.27 -0.71
N PRO A 72 -5.03 -18.36 -2.02
CA PRO A 72 -4.48 -19.58 -2.58
C PRO A 72 -3.14 -20.00 -1.96
N ALA A 73 -2.31 -19.02 -1.57
CA ALA A 73 -1.03 -19.30 -0.92
C ALA A 73 -1.20 -19.76 0.53
N LEU A 74 -2.25 -19.27 1.22
CA LEU A 74 -2.64 -19.77 2.54
C LEU A 74 -3.16 -21.21 2.50
N ASP A 75 -3.89 -21.58 1.43
CA ASP A 75 -4.49 -22.91 1.24
C ASP A 75 -3.48 -23.94 0.68
N SER A 76 -2.26 -23.52 0.36
CA SER A 76 -1.25 -24.38 -0.30
C SER A 76 -0.72 -25.52 0.58
N GLY A 77 -0.79 -25.37 1.90
CA GLY A 77 -0.11 -26.25 2.86
C GLY A 77 1.42 -26.10 2.87
N VAL A 78 1.99 -25.17 2.09
CA VAL A 78 3.42 -24.89 2.03
C VAL A 78 3.73 -23.72 2.96
N THR A 79 4.51 -23.97 4.02
CA THR A 79 4.83 -22.94 5.02
C THR A 79 5.49 -21.69 4.41
N ALA A 80 6.32 -21.85 3.39
CA ALA A 80 6.93 -20.70 2.70
C ALA A 80 5.88 -19.82 2.00
N ASP A 81 4.91 -20.42 1.32
CA ASP A 81 3.82 -19.71 0.64
C ASP A 81 2.93 -19.01 1.66
N MET A 82 2.60 -19.68 2.77
CA MET A 82 1.85 -19.09 3.88
C MET A 82 2.57 -17.88 4.48
N ASN A 83 3.89 -17.99 4.73
CA ASN A 83 4.68 -16.90 5.29
C ASN A 83 4.71 -15.70 4.33
N ASN A 84 4.90 -15.93 3.03
CA ASN A 84 4.88 -14.87 2.02
C ASN A 84 3.50 -14.19 1.94
N ALA A 85 2.42 -14.96 2.00
CA ALA A 85 1.04 -14.47 2.03
C ALA A 85 0.77 -13.58 3.25
N ILE A 86 1.17 -14.04 4.43
CA ILE A 86 1.00 -13.30 5.69
C ILE A 86 1.86 -12.04 5.71
N GLN A 87 3.09 -12.10 5.21
CA GLN A 87 3.94 -10.92 5.06
C GLN A 87 3.27 -9.88 4.17
N LYS A 88 2.77 -10.30 2.99
CA LYS A 88 2.03 -9.40 2.09
C LYS A 88 0.79 -8.78 2.76
N LEU A 89 0.06 -9.54 3.56
CA LEU A 89 -1.08 -9.03 4.33
C LEU A 89 -0.62 -7.96 5.34
N GLY A 90 0.43 -8.23 6.11
CA GLY A 90 1.02 -7.31 7.07
C GLY A 90 1.50 -6.01 6.41
N ASP A 91 2.26 -6.11 5.31
CA ASP A 91 2.77 -4.96 4.55
C ASP A 91 1.63 -4.10 3.99
N SER A 92 0.55 -4.73 3.54
CA SER A 92 -0.64 -4.03 3.02
C SER A 92 -1.37 -3.27 4.14
N TRP A 93 -1.54 -3.88 5.31
CA TRP A 93 -2.08 -3.19 6.47
C TRP A 93 -1.17 -2.07 6.96
N GLU A 94 0.16 -2.24 6.94
CA GLU A 94 1.10 -1.19 7.30
C GLU A 94 1.00 0.02 6.38
N ALA A 95 0.85 -0.22 5.07
CA ALA A 95 0.63 0.85 4.11
C ALA A 95 -0.66 1.63 4.42
N GLU A 96 -1.76 0.95 4.75
CA GLU A 96 -3.02 1.59 5.14
C GLU A 96 -2.91 2.32 6.50
N MET A 97 -2.23 1.73 7.48
CA MET A 97 -1.94 2.35 8.78
C MET A 97 -1.18 3.67 8.61
N LYS A 98 -0.14 3.67 7.77
CA LYS A 98 0.67 4.87 7.52
C LYS A 98 -0.17 5.97 6.88
N LYS A 99 -0.98 5.64 5.87
CA LYS A 99 -1.86 6.60 5.21
C LYS A 99 -2.83 7.24 6.21
N VAL A 100 -3.52 6.44 7.02
CA VAL A 100 -4.49 6.97 7.99
C VAL A 100 -3.83 7.78 9.10
N TYR A 101 -2.62 7.38 9.52
CA TYR A 101 -1.83 8.11 10.49
C TYR A 101 -1.44 9.50 9.97
N GLU A 102 -0.95 9.60 8.72
CA GLU A 102 -0.62 10.87 8.07
C GLU A 102 -1.87 11.77 7.91
N LEU A 103 -3.00 11.17 7.56
CA LEU A 103 -4.28 11.88 7.48
C LEU A 103 -4.71 12.46 8.83
N LEU A 104 -4.57 11.70 9.93
CA LEU A 104 -4.82 12.20 11.29
C LEU A 104 -3.88 13.36 11.63
N LEU A 105 -2.58 13.21 11.39
CA LEU A 105 -1.63 14.29 11.65
C LEU A 105 -1.98 15.58 10.90
N SER A 106 -2.55 15.50 9.70
CA SER A 106 -2.96 16.71 8.96
C SER A 106 -4.11 17.50 9.62
N LYS A 107 -4.88 16.89 10.53
CA LYS A 107 -6.09 17.47 11.14
C LYS A 107 -5.94 17.80 12.63
N LEU A 108 -5.02 17.14 13.32
CA LEU A 108 -4.84 17.28 14.76
C LEU A 108 -4.03 18.54 15.12
N SER A 109 -4.34 19.12 16.28
CA SER A 109 -3.49 20.16 16.89
C SER A 109 -2.13 19.59 17.32
N GLU A 110 -1.12 20.43 17.54
CA GLU A 110 0.22 19.98 17.96
C GLU A 110 0.21 19.12 19.23
N ASN A 111 -0.64 19.45 20.20
CA ASN A 111 -0.78 18.66 21.43
C ASN A 111 -1.38 17.28 21.16
N GLU A 112 -2.38 17.19 20.26
CA GLU A 112 -3.00 15.92 19.88
C GLU A 112 -2.07 15.07 19.02
N LYS A 113 -1.26 15.68 18.14
CA LYS A 113 -0.19 14.99 17.39
C LYS A 113 0.82 14.35 18.33
N ALA A 114 1.30 15.10 19.32
CA ALA A 114 2.24 14.59 20.31
C ALA A 114 1.64 13.43 21.13
N LYS A 115 0.34 13.49 21.44
CA LYS A 115 -0.38 12.38 22.09
C LYS A 115 -0.47 11.16 21.18
N LEU A 116 -0.88 11.34 19.92
CA LEU A 116 -1.00 10.26 18.95
C LEU A 116 0.35 9.56 18.70
N GLN A 117 1.45 10.32 18.66
CA GLN A 117 2.80 9.75 18.56
C GLN A 117 3.12 8.83 19.74
N LYS A 118 2.87 9.26 20.98
CA LYS A 118 3.09 8.44 22.18
C LYS A 118 2.25 7.17 22.17
N GLU A 119 0.97 7.27 21.80
CA GLU A 119 0.09 6.11 21.66
C GLU A 119 0.62 5.13 20.60
N GLN A 120 1.21 5.64 19.50
CA GLN A 120 1.82 4.80 18.47
C GLN A 120 3.08 4.09 18.99
N GLU A 121 3.94 4.77 19.74
CA GLU A 121 5.14 4.19 20.36
C GLU A 121 4.78 3.10 21.39
N GLU A 122 3.76 3.33 22.20
CA GLU A 122 3.23 2.34 23.15
C GLU A 122 2.61 1.14 22.45
N TRP A 123 1.83 1.37 21.40
CA TRP A 123 1.25 0.30 20.59
C TRP A 123 2.35 -0.58 19.95
N ILE A 124 3.43 0.02 19.41
CA ILE A 124 4.56 -0.73 18.84
C ILE A 124 5.20 -1.66 19.87
N LYS A 125 5.36 -1.22 21.12
CA LYS A 125 5.90 -2.09 22.19
C LYS A 125 4.97 -3.25 22.47
N LYS A 126 3.68 -2.98 22.60
CA LYS A 126 2.68 -4.00 22.91
C LYS A 126 2.54 -5.04 21.79
N VAL A 127 2.48 -4.61 20.53
CA VAL A 127 2.36 -5.57 19.42
C VAL A 127 3.62 -6.44 19.28
N LYS A 128 4.81 -5.92 19.61
CA LYS A 128 6.04 -6.72 19.65
C LYS A 128 5.99 -7.81 20.72
N GLU A 129 5.51 -7.47 21.92
CA GLU A 129 5.29 -8.45 22.99
C GLU A 129 4.26 -9.52 22.58
N ASP A 130 3.18 -9.12 21.90
CA ASP A 130 2.15 -10.05 21.43
C ASP A 130 2.69 -10.99 20.33
N VAL A 131 3.55 -10.48 19.43
CA VAL A 131 4.25 -11.28 18.41
C VAL A 131 5.20 -12.27 19.06
N GLU A 132 6.03 -11.83 20.02
CA GLU A 132 6.94 -12.72 20.74
C GLU A 132 6.19 -13.88 21.41
N LYS A 133 5.14 -13.55 22.18
CA LYS A 133 4.26 -14.54 22.82
C LYS A 133 3.65 -15.53 21.85
N SER A 134 3.25 -15.08 20.66
CA SER A 134 2.67 -15.97 19.64
C SER A 134 3.64 -17.02 19.12
N THR A 135 4.95 -16.84 19.35
CA THR A 135 6.01 -17.74 18.87
C THR A 135 6.68 -18.55 19.98
N GLU A 136 6.36 -18.30 21.25
CA GLU A 136 7.03 -18.94 22.39
C GLU A 136 7.00 -20.47 22.33
N GLU A 137 5.83 -21.06 22.09
CA GLU A 137 5.64 -22.51 22.05
C GLU A 137 6.26 -23.19 20.81
N SER A 138 6.60 -22.40 19.78
CA SER A 138 7.14 -22.92 18.53
C SER A 138 8.66 -23.13 18.53
N GLU A 139 9.36 -22.65 19.58
CA GLU A 139 10.80 -22.85 19.81
C GLU A 139 11.70 -22.56 18.58
N GLY A 140 11.29 -21.62 17.71
CA GLY A 140 12.03 -21.27 16.50
C GLY A 140 11.84 -22.23 15.31
N GLY A 141 10.87 -23.15 15.37
CA GLY A 141 10.47 -23.99 14.24
C GLY A 141 9.89 -23.18 13.07
N THR A 142 9.71 -23.81 11.91
CA THR A 142 9.24 -23.12 10.68
C THR A 142 7.87 -22.44 10.85
N ILE A 143 7.03 -22.98 11.74
CA ILE A 143 5.71 -22.43 12.07
C ILE A 143 5.78 -21.09 12.83
N SER A 144 6.92 -20.78 13.48
CA SER A 144 7.12 -19.52 14.23
C SER A 144 6.91 -18.29 13.32
N GLY A 145 7.38 -18.36 12.07
CA GLY A 145 7.19 -17.28 11.10
C GLY A 145 5.72 -17.05 10.76
N THR A 146 4.95 -18.12 10.64
CA THR A 146 3.50 -18.06 10.38
C THR A 146 2.75 -17.48 11.57
N LEU A 147 3.06 -17.93 12.79
CA LEU A 147 2.41 -17.44 14.02
C LEU A 147 2.73 -15.98 14.29
N GLY A 148 4.02 -15.61 14.27
CA GLY A 148 4.47 -14.24 14.49
C GLY A 148 3.98 -13.28 13.43
N GLY A 149 4.01 -13.70 12.15
CA GLY A 149 3.46 -12.90 11.05
C GLY A 149 1.96 -12.65 11.20
N ASN A 150 1.19 -13.66 11.62
CA ASN A 150 -0.25 -13.52 11.85
C ASN A 150 -0.56 -12.59 13.03
N ALA A 151 0.20 -12.70 14.13
CA ALA A 151 0.09 -11.81 15.27
C ALA A 151 0.37 -10.35 14.89
N TRP A 152 1.42 -10.12 14.10
CA TRP A 152 1.75 -8.80 13.56
C TRP A 152 0.63 -8.25 12.67
N ALA A 153 0.22 -9.01 11.64
CA ALA A 153 -0.83 -8.62 10.70
C ALA A 153 -2.15 -8.28 11.42
N SER A 154 -2.55 -9.09 12.40
CA SER A 154 -3.75 -8.86 13.20
C SER A 154 -3.62 -7.61 14.10
N GLY A 155 -2.44 -7.37 14.67
CA GLY A 155 -2.16 -6.19 15.48
C GLY A 155 -2.27 -4.90 14.66
N ILE A 156 -1.70 -4.89 13.45
CA ILE A 156 -1.71 -3.72 12.58
C ILE A 156 -3.08 -3.47 11.94
N GLU A 157 -3.85 -4.52 11.64
CA GLU A 157 -5.25 -4.40 11.23
C GLU A 157 -6.06 -3.65 12.29
N LYS A 158 -6.02 -4.12 13.55
CA LYS A 158 -6.75 -3.50 14.66
C LYS A 158 -6.38 -2.02 14.84
N ARG A 159 -5.08 -1.70 14.77
CA ARG A 159 -4.59 -0.32 14.89
C ARG A 159 -5.05 0.54 13.71
N THR A 160 -4.97 0.02 12.49
CA THR A 160 -5.40 0.73 11.28
C THR A 160 -6.87 1.11 11.34
N LEU A 161 -7.73 0.16 11.69
CA LEU A 161 -9.18 0.39 11.80
C LEU A 161 -9.53 1.36 12.94
N GLU A 162 -8.81 1.28 14.05
CA GLU A 162 -8.97 2.19 15.18
C GLU A 162 -8.57 3.64 14.81
N LEU A 163 -7.46 3.83 14.09
CA LEU A 163 -7.08 5.14 13.55
C LEU A 163 -8.06 5.65 12.48
N ALA A 164 -8.59 4.77 11.63
CA ALA A 164 -9.59 5.11 10.63
C ALA A 164 -10.88 5.64 11.26
N LYS A 165 -11.37 4.99 12.32
CA LYS A 165 -12.51 5.46 13.10
C LYS A 165 -12.28 6.86 13.67
N ARG A 166 -11.08 7.12 14.22
CA ARG A 166 -10.73 8.47 14.72
C ARG A 166 -10.75 9.50 13.60
N TYR A 167 -10.21 9.16 12.42
CA TYR A 167 -10.20 10.04 11.26
C TYR A 167 -11.62 10.35 10.78
N ASP A 168 -12.48 9.33 10.66
CA ASP A 168 -13.88 9.49 10.27
C ASP A 168 -14.65 10.40 11.25
N LEU A 169 -14.43 10.25 12.55
CA LEU A 169 -15.01 11.13 13.58
C LEU A 169 -14.56 12.60 13.48
N LEU A 170 -13.40 12.88 12.89
CA LEU A 170 -12.93 14.24 12.65
C LEU A 170 -13.51 14.85 11.37
N ASN A 171 -13.95 14.03 10.41
CA ASN A 171 -14.51 14.49 9.13
C ASN A 171 -16.03 14.54 9.11
N ASN A 172 -16.69 13.81 10.01
CA ASN A 172 -18.14 13.85 10.18
C ASN A 172 -18.60 15.00 11.10
N LYS A 173 -17.73 15.99 11.36
CA LYS A 173 -18.01 17.20 12.16
C LYS A 173 -18.03 18.42 11.25
#